data_AF-A0A2D4VIL1-F1
#
_entry.id   AF-A0A2D4VIL1-F1
#
_cell.length_a   1.000
_cell.length_b   1.000
_cell.length_c   1.000
_cell.angle_alpha   90.00
_cell.angle_beta   90.00
_cell.angle_gamma   90.00
#
_symmetry.space_group_name_H-M   'P 1'
#
loop_
_entity.id
_entity.type
_entity.pdbx_description
1 polymer ?
#
loop_
_entity_poly.entity_id
_entity_poly.type
_entity_poly.pdbx_seq_one_letter_code
_entity_poly.pdbx_strand_id
1 'polypeptide(L)'
;MKTMIQSVLGRRAMGVVMAGAVVATGFAFGIQPASAASEAHEPEAIDWSFNGPFGTYDRSQLRRGFKVFKEVCATCHSAHMLKFRDLAAKGGPEFTKAQAKVIAAEYTIEELNGSGDMEERPRLPKDPFPSPYDNPEQAAAALGVAPPDLSVMAKAREGGPDYIHALLTGYQDPPAGREMAPGSHYNPYFPGGAIAMPPPLFADQVEYEDGTPTTLDQESQDVAAFLMWVAEPKLEQRHEMGFQVMLYLIALAGILYFATRKVWSDVH
;
A
#
# COMPACT_ATOMS: atom_id res chain seq x y z
N MET A 1 62.28 31.68 47.33
CA MET A 1 62.23 30.42 46.56
C MET A 1 60.80 30.30 46.05
N LYS A 2 60.44 30.77 44.84
CA LYS A 2 60.67 30.11 43.53
C LYS A 2 60.33 28.61 43.68
N THR A 3 59.28 28.06 43.09
CA THR A 3 58.98 28.04 41.65
C THR A 3 57.60 27.42 41.40
N MET A 4 56.92 27.88 40.32
CA MET A 4 56.11 27.13 39.33
C MET A 4 55.04 26.14 39.87
N ILE A 5 53.77 26.15 39.43
CA ILE A 5 53.30 25.93 38.05
C ILE A 5 51.88 26.54 37.91
N GLN A 6 51.71 27.51 37.01
CA GLN A 6 50.42 27.92 36.43
C GLN A 6 50.64 28.09 34.92
N SER A 7 49.98 27.25 34.13
CA SER A 7 49.69 27.40 32.69
C SER A 7 48.79 26.20 32.33
N VAL A 8 47.59 26.32 31.78
CA VAL A 8 47.26 26.97 30.52
C VAL A 8 45.77 27.36 30.54
N LEU A 9 45.47 28.65 30.59
CA LEU A 9 44.19 29.18 30.10
C LEU A 9 44.52 30.35 29.16
N GLY A 10 44.67 29.99 27.89
CA GLY A 10 45.05 30.89 26.80
C GLY A 10 43.84 31.57 26.18
N ARG A 11 43.77 32.88 26.38
CA ARG A 11 42.87 33.87 25.79
C ARG A 11 42.69 33.72 24.27
N ARG A 12 41.50 34.08 23.79
CA ARG A 12 41.32 35.10 22.73
C ARG A 12 39.83 35.45 22.54
N ALA A 13 39.44 36.58 23.14
CA ALA A 13 38.31 37.38 22.71
C ALA A 13 38.90 38.63 22.02
N MET A 14 38.59 38.83 20.73
CA MET A 14 38.35 40.12 20.07
C MET A 14 38.10 39.84 18.58
N GLY A 15 36.90 40.18 18.08
CA GLY A 15 36.54 39.96 16.68
C GLY A 15 35.22 40.62 16.31
N VAL A 16 35.24 41.95 16.29
CA VAL A 16 34.49 42.88 15.41
C VAL A 16 33.07 42.46 14.98
N VAL A 17 32.09 43.18 15.54
CA VAL A 17 30.74 43.35 14.98
C VAL A 17 30.84 44.14 13.68
N MET A 18 30.53 43.49 12.55
CA MET A 18 30.24 44.16 11.27
C MET A 18 28.77 43.92 10.93
N ALA A 19 27.97 44.97 11.10
CA ALA A 19 26.61 45.05 10.58
C ALA A 19 26.67 45.10 9.05
N GLY A 20 26.38 43.99 8.39
CA GLY A 20 26.17 43.91 6.95
C GLY A 20 24.69 43.99 6.62
N ALA A 21 24.22 45.17 6.20
CA ALA A 21 22.92 45.31 5.57
C ALA A 21 22.95 44.60 4.20
N VAL A 22 22.27 43.46 4.10
CA VAL A 22 22.03 42.81 2.81
C VAL A 22 20.79 43.45 2.19
N VAL A 23 21.02 44.16 1.09
CA VAL A 23 20.01 44.73 0.21
C VAL A 23 19.15 43.60 -0.36
N ALA A 24 17.85 43.61 -0.05
CA ALA A 24 16.86 42.74 -0.66
C ALA A 24 16.57 43.22 -2.09
N THR A 25 17.30 42.71 -3.07
CA THR A 25 16.94 42.84 -4.49
C THR A 25 15.96 41.74 -4.85
N GLY A 26 14.73 42.15 -5.15
CA GLY A 26 13.62 41.26 -5.50
C GLY A 26 13.90 40.44 -6.76
N PHE A 27 13.81 39.12 -6.62
CA PHE A 27 13.44 38.22 -7.70
C PHE A 27 11.95 37.92 -7.53
N ALA A 28 11.11 38.69 -8.23
CA ALA A 28 9.74 38.31 -8.48
C ALA A 28 9.76 37.20 -9.55
N PHE A 29 10.06 35.97 -9.14
CA PHE A 29 9.61 34.82 -9.90
C PHE A 29 8.09 34.81 -9.80
N GLY A 30 7.42 35.06 -10.92
CA GLY A 30 5.97 34.88 -11.02
C GLY A 30 5.64 33.45 -10.63
N ILE A 31 5.13 33.28 -9.41
CA ILE A 31 4.38 32.09 -9.03
C ILE A 31 3.11 32.18 -9.89
N GLN A 32 3.14 31.57 -11.07
CA GLN A 32 1.89 31.23 -11.71
C GLN A 32 1.16 30.31 -10.74
N PRO A 33 -0.14 30.53 -10.46
CA PRO A 33 -0.90 29.52 -9.75
C PRO A 33 -0.82 28.28 -10.64
N ALA A 34 -0.23 27.21 -10.11
CA ALA A 34 -0.53 25.89 -10.63
C ALA A 34 -2.06 25.82 -10.68
N SER A 35 -2.62 25.54 -11.86
CA SER A 35 -4.04 25.20 -12.02
C SER A 35 -4.46 24.42 -10.79
N ALA A 36 -5.43 24.94 -10.04
CA ALA A 36 -5.93 24.28 -8.84
C ALA A 36 -6.39 22.88 -9.26
N ALA A 37 -5.52 21.88 -9.07
CA ALA A 37 -5.94 20.50 -9.02
C ALA A 37 -6.92 20.49 -7.85
N SER A 38 -8.21 20.32 -8.15
CA SER A 38 -9.21 20.08 -7.12
C SER A 38 -8.65 19.01 -6.19
N GLU A 39 -8.50 19.32 -4.90
CA GLU A 39 -8.09 18.36 -3.89
C GLU A 39 -8.94 17.10 -4.04
N ALA A 40 -8.31 15.93 -3.99
CA ALA A 40 -9.04 14.68 -4.03
C ALA A 40 -9.96 14.61 -2.81
N HIS A 41 -11.17 14.07 -2.99
CA HIS A 41 -12.03 13.78 -1.87
C HIS A 41 -11.34 12.77 -0.95
N GLU A 42 -11.42 13.00 0.36
CA GLU A 42 -10.97 12.02 1.34
C GLU A 42 -11.95 10.83 1.36
N PRO A 43 -11.46 9.58 1.32
CA PRO A 43 -12.31 8.40 1.42
C PRO A 43 -12.95 8.33 2.81
N GLU A 44 -14.20 7.85 2.86
CA GLU A 44 -14.84 7.53 4.15
C GLU A 44 -14.12 6.35 4.81
N ALA A 45 -13.93 6.44 6.13
CA ALA A 45 -13.27 5.38 6.89
C ALA A 45 -14.21 4.17 7.03
N ILE A 46 -13.75 3.00 6.60
CA ILE A 46 -14.50 1.74 6.71
C ILE A 46 -14.01 0.96 7.93
N ASP A 47 -14.95 0.38 8.67
CA ASP A 47 -14.61 -0.50 9.80
C ASP A 47 -14.27 -1.92 9.32
N TRP A 48 -13.02 -2.11 8.92
CA TRP A 48 -12.50 -3.40 8.48
C TRP A 48 -12.33 -4.39 9.63
N SER A 49 -12.57 -5.68 9.37
CA SER A 49 -12.31 -6.78 10.31
C SER A 49 -10.87 -6.83 10.85
N PHE A 50 -9.92 -6.31 10.06
CA PHE A 50 -8.50 -6.26 10.39
C PHE A 50 -8.05 -4.95 11.06
N ASN A 51 -8.98 -4.04 11.38
CA ASN A 51 -8.68 -2.82 12.12
C ASN A 51 -8.29 -3.09 13.58
N GLY A 52 -7.57 -2.13 14.17
CA GLY A 52 -7.19 -2.17 15.57
C GLY A 52 -6.06 -3.17 15.90
N PRO A 53 -5.64 -3.22 17.19
CA PRO A 53 -4.45 -3.98 17.60
C PRO A 53 -4.62 -5.50 17.58
N PHE A 54 -5.86 -6.00 17.44
CA PHE A 54 -6.19 -7.43 17.44
C PHE A 54 -6.99 -7.84 16.20
N GLY A 55 -7.15 -6.96 15.22
CA GLY A 55 -7.90 -7.25 14.00
C GLY A 55 -7.30 -8.39 13.20
N THR A 56 -8.16 -9.12 12.49
CA THR A 56 -7.81 -10.24 11.61
C THR A 56 -8.56 -10.14 10.30
N TYR A 57 -7.99 -10.65 9.20
CA TYR A 57 -8.72 -10.66 7.94
C TYR A 57 -9.87 -11.67 7.97
N ASP A 58 -11.01 -11.32 7.37
CA ASP A 58 -12.06 -12.28 7.08
C ASP A 58 -11.66 -13.17 5.89
N ARG A 59 -11.54 -14.49 6.13
CA ARG A 59 -11.11 -15.47 5.13
C ARG A 59 -12.06 -15.56 3.94
N SER A 60 -13.37 -15.47 4.18
CA SER A 60 -14.38 -15.53 3.13
C SER A 60 -14.32 -14.28 2.27
N GLN A 61 -14.20 -13.10 2.91
CA GLN A 61 -13.96 -11.83 2.21
C GLN A 61 -12.70 -11.88 1.33
N LEU A 62 -11.58 -12.40 1.85
CA LEU A 62 -10.35 -12.53 1.06
C LEU A 62 -10.50 -13.47 -0.15
N ARG A 63 -11.29 -14.55 -0.02
CA ARG A 63 -11.56 -15.48 -1.14
C ARG A 63 -12.43 -14.82 -2.22
N ARG A 64 -13.47 -14.08 -1.82
CA ARG A 64 -14.30 -13.30 -2.75
C ARG A 64 -13.49 -12.21 -3.43
N GLY A 65 -12.67 -11.48 -2.67
CA GLY A 65 -11.78 -10.45 -3.20
C GLY A 65 -10.74 -11.00 -4.16
N PHE A 66 -10.18 -12.20 -3.90
CA PHE A 66 -9.33 -12.89 -4.85
C PHE A 66 -10.05 -13.20 -6.16
N LYS A 67 -11.34 -13.60 -6.10
CA LYS A 67 -12.13 -13.88 -7.30
C LYS A 67 -12.35 -12.62 -8.14
N VAL A 68 -12.72 -11.49 -7.51
CA VAL A 68 -12.83 -10.19 -8.19
C VAL A 68 -11.50 -9.77 -8.81
N PHE A 69 -10.40 -9.87 -8.05
CA PHE A 69 -9.07 -9.59 -8.55
C PHE A 69 -8.73 -10.45 -9.78
N LYS A 70 -8.97 -11.76 -9.70
CA LYS A 70 -8.65 -12.74 -10.74
C LYS A 70 -9.45 -12.50 -12.03
N GLU A 71 -10.74 -12.21 -11.91
CA GLU A 71 -11.66 -12.14 -13.05
C GLU A 71 -11.76 -10.75 -13.67
N VAL A 72 -11.38 -9.70 -12.93
CA VAL A 72 -11.50 -8.32 -13.39
C VAL A 72 -10.14 -7.62 -13.40
N CYS A 73 -9.50 -7.48 -12.25
CA CYS A 73 -8.33 -6.61 -12.11
C CYS A 73 -7.10 -7.17 -12.83
N ALA A 74 -6.91 -8.48 -12.74
CA ALA A 74 -5.78 -9.20 -13.29
C ALA A 74 -5.77 -9.29 -14.82
N THR A 75 -6.77 -8.73 -15.51
CA THR A 75 -6.75 -8.56 -16.97
C THR A 75 -5.88 -7.38 -17.38
N CYS A 76 -5.71 -6.37 -16.52
CA CYS A 76 -4.94 -5.16 -16.83
C CYS A 76 -3.79 -4.91 -15.84
N HIS A 77 -3.96 -5.30 -14.58
CA HIS A 77 -2.99 -5.06 -13.53
C HIS A 77 -2.15 -6.31 -13.22
N SER A 78 -0.87 -6.08 -12.96
CA SER A 78 0.02 -7.08 -12.39
C SER A 78 -0.07 -7.11 -10.86
N ALA A 79 0.34 -8.24 -10.28
CA ALA A 79 0.61 -8.39 -8.85
C ALA A 79 1.85 -9.27 -8.66
N HIS A 80 3.00 -8.79 -9.13
CA HIS A 80 4.22 -9.60 -9.27
C HIS A 80 4.77 -10.19 -7.97
N MET A 81 4.43 -9.63 -6.80
CA MET A 81 4.85 -10.18 -5.51
C MET A 81 3.94 -11.31 -5.01
N LEU A 82 2.73 -11.46 -5.58
CA LEU A 82 1.79 -12.51 -5.22
C LEU A 82 2.18 -13.82 -5.92
N LYS A 83 2.38 -14.90 -5.14
CA LYS A 83 2.55 -16.26 -5.67
C LYS A 83 1.34 -17.11 -5.33
N PHE A 84 1.03 -18.10 -6.16
CA PHE A 84 -0.13 -18.97 -5.94
C PHE A 84 -0.08 -19.72 -4.59
N ARG A 85 1.11 -20.05 -4.09
CA ARG A 85 1.30 -20.65 -2.75
C ARG A 85 0.86 -19.75 -1.60
N ASP A 86 0.87 -18.43 -1.82
CA ASP A 86 0.49 -17.46 -0.78
C ASP A 86 -1.01 -17.49 -0.53
N LEU A 87 -1.81 -17.89 -1.53
CA LEU A 87 -3.26 -18.11 -1.38
C LEU A 87 -3.60 -19.19 -0.33
N ALA A 88 -2.66 -20.09 -0.04
CA ALA A 88 -2.78 -21.13 0.99
C ALA A 88 -2.11 -20.75 2.32
N ALA A 89 -1.59 -19.53 2.46
CA ALA A 89 -0.92 -19.08 3.67
C ALA A 89 -1.93 -18.85 4.81
N LYS A 90 -1.54 -19.25 6.03
CA LYS A 90 -2.25 -18.87 7.26
C LYS A 90 -2.28 -17.34 7.37
N GLY A 91 -3.43 -16.76 7.69
CA GLY A 91 -3.59 -15.31 7.70
C GLY A 91 -4.05 -14.70 6.38
N GLY A 92 -4.23 -15.51 5.33
CA GLY A 92 -4.70 -15.07 4.01
C GLY A 92 -6.02 -15.72 3.60
N PRO A 93 -6.30 -15.90 2.30
CA PRO A 93 -7.51 -16.60 1.84
C PRO A 93 -7.60 -18.05 2.36
N GLU A 94 -6.48 -18.65 2.79
CA GLU A 94 -6.42 -20.00 3.34
C GLU A 94 -7.10 -21.05 2.45
N PHE A 95 -6.86 -20.97 1.14
CA PHE A 95 -7.18 -22.08 0.24
C PHE A 95 -6.38 -23.32 0.65
N THR A 96 -6.92 -24.50 0.37
CA THR A 96 -6.13 -25.72 0.51
C THR A 96 -4.95 -25.70 -0.45
N LYS A 97 -3.85 -26.37 -0.11
CA LYS A 97 -2.70 -26.52 -1.02
C LYS A 97 -3.09 -27.16 -2.36
N ALA A 98 -4.11 -28.04 -2.35
CA ALA A 98 -4.67 -28.64 -3.55
C ALA A 98 -5.38 -27.59 -4.42
N GLN A 99 -6.25 -26.76 -3.83
CA GLN A 99 -6.90 -25.65 -4.54
C GLN A 99 -5.89 -24.66 -5.11
N ALA A 100 -4.90 -24.23 -4.33
CA ALA A 100 -3.84 -23.33 -4.81
C ALA A 100 -3.05 -23.92 -5.99
N LYS A 101 -2.85 -25.25 -6.00
CA LYS A 101 -2.23 -25.96 -7.14
C LYS A 101 -3.14 -25.99 -8.37
N VAL A 102 -4.43 -26.20 -8.19
CA VAL A 102 -5.42 -26.17 -9.28
C VAL A 102 -5.48 -24.76 -9.89
N ILE A 103 -5.63 -23.73 -9.06
CA ILE A 103 -5.66 -22.33 -9.48
C ILE A 103 -4.38 -21.95 -10.25
N ALA A 104 -3.20 -22.38 -9.77
CA ALA A 104 -1.95 -22.14 -10.49
C ALA A 104 -1.96 -22.78 -11.88
N ALA A 105 -2.41 -24.04 -11.98
CA ALA A 105 -2.41 -24.79 -13.22
C ALA A 105 -3.38 -24.28 -14.30
N GLU A 106 -4.29 -23.36 -13.97
CA GLU A 106 -5.14 -22.65 -14.94
C GLU A 106 -4.34 -21.68 -15.81
N TYR A 107 -3.15 -21.29 -15.36
CA TYR A 107 -2.26 -20.36 -16.07
C TYR A 107 -1.02 -21.07 -16.57
N THR A 108 -0.40 -20.51 -17.59
CA THR A 108 0.85 -21.00 -18.15
C THR A 108 2.01 -20.03 -17.93
N ILE A 109 3.21 -20.56 -18.03
CA ILE A 109 4.46 -19.81 -18.00
C ILE A 109 5.44 -20.45 -18.97
N GLU A 110 6.15 -19.62 -19.72
CA GLU A 110 7.27 -20.06 -20.54
C GLU A 110 8.53 -20.19 -19.68
N GLU A 111 9.25 -21.30 -19.81
CA GLU A 111 10.55 -21.50 -19.17
C GLU A 111 11.52 -22.22 -20.09
N LEU A 112 12.82 -22.09 -19.81
CA LEU A 112 13.84 -22.86 -20.51
C LEU A 112 13.82 -24.32 -20.05
N ASN A 113 13.69 -25.24 -20.98
CA ASN A 113 13.84 -26.67 -20.71
C ASN A 113 15.32 -27.08 -20.61
N GLY A 114 15.58 -28.36 -20.34
CA GLY A 114 16.94 -28.89 -20.20
C GLY A 114 17.83 -28.81 -21.45
N SER A 115 17.23 -28.56 -22.62
CA SER A 115 17.93 -28.36 -23.90
C SER A 115 18.25 -26.88 -24.18
N GLY A 116 17.72 -25.96 -23.37
CA GLY A 116 17.85 -24.53 -23.58
C GLY A 116 16.81 -23.93 -24.52
N ASP A 117 15.75 -24.68 -24.86
CA ASP A 117 14.62 -24.18 -25.63
C ASP A 117 13.53 -23.64 -24.70
N MET A 118 12.82 -22.59 -25.13
CA MET A 118 11.64 -22.08 -24.41
C MET A 118 10.47 -23.04 -24.59
N GLU A 119 9.86 -23.45 -23.48
CA GLU A 119 8.70 -24.34 -23.45
C GLU A 119 7.64 -23.80 -22.50
N GLU A 120 6.38 -23.91 -22.91
CA GLU A 120 5.24 -23.52 -22.09
C GLU A 120 4.83 -24.65 -21.16
N ARG A 121 4.64 -24.34 -19.87
CA ARG A 121 4.08 -25.29 -18.90
C ARG A 121 3.01 -24.66 -18.02
N PRO A 122 2.13 -25.47 -17.42
CA PRO A 122 1.25 -25.00 -16.36
C PRO A 122 2.05 -24.39 -15.20
N ARG A 123 1.52 -23.33 -14.59
CA ARG A 123 2.15 -22.72 -13.41
C ARG A 123 2.04 -23.64 -12.21
N LEU A 124 3.07 -23.55 -11.37
CA LEU A 124 3.19 -24.24 -10.09
C LEU A 124 2.87 -23.26 -8.95
N PRO A 125 2.53 -23.75 -7.75
CA PRO A 125 2.30 -22.87 -6.59
C PRO A 125 3.43 -21.88 -6.28
N LYS A 126 4.68 -22.18 -6.65
CA LYS A 126 5.84 -21.31 -6.42
C LYS A 126 5.93 -20.13 -7.39
N ASP A 127 5.24 -20.20 -8.52
CA ASP A 127 5.32 -19.22 -9.59
C ASP A 127 4.51 -17.96 -9.23
N PRO A 128 4.91 -16.78 -9.74
CA PRO A 128 4.16 -15.55 -9.53
C PRO A 128 2.81 -15.59 -10.27
N PHE A 129 1.89 -14.75 -9.85
CA PHE A 129 0.68 -14.46 -10.62
C PHE A 129 1.08 -13.88 -12.00
N PRO A 130 0.44 -14.28 -13.11
CA PRO A 130 0.80 -13.78 -14.44
C PRO A 130 0.62 -12.26 -14.54
N SER A 131 1.52 -11.61 -15.28
CA SER A 131 1.38 -10.22 -15.67
C SER A 131 0.62 -10.16 -17.01
N PRO A 132 -0.35 -9.26 -17.19
CA PRO A 132 -1.07 -9.12 -18.47
C PRO A 132 -0.21 -8.60 -19.62
N TYR A 133 0.87 -7.91 -19.26
CA TYR A 133 1.82 -7.31 -20.18
C TYR A 133 3.24 -7.67 -19.74
N ASP A 134 4.13 -7.80 -20.73
CA ASP A 134 5.56 -8.11 -20.54
C ASP A 134 6.31 -6.94 -19.90
N ASN A 135 5.89 -5.72 -20.21
CA ASN A 135 6.51 -4.48 -19.73
C ASN A 135 5.54 -3.29 -19.74
N PRO A 136 5.86 -2.21 -19.00
CA PRO A 136 5.03 -1.01 -18.94
C PRO A 136 4.80 -0.34 -20.31
N GLU A 137 5.75 -0.42 -21.24
CA GLU A 137 5.63 0.17 -22.57
C GLU A 137 4.55 -0.53 -23.39
N GLN A 138 4.49 -1.86 -23.34
CA GLN A 138 3.43 -2.66 -23.97
C GLN A 138 2.07 -2.36 -23.33
N ALA A 139 2.02 -2.24 -22.00
CA ALA A 139 0.79 -1.89 -21.29
C ALA A 139 0.29 -0.49 -21.69
N ALA A 140 1.17 0.50 -21.74
CA ALA A 140 0.85 1.86 -22.16
C ALA A 140 0.45 1.94 -23.65
N ALA A 141 1.07 1.14 -24.52
CA ALA A 141 0.67 1.06 -25.92
C ALA A 141 -0.75 0.49 -26.09
N ALA A 142 -1.16 -0.44 -25.23
CA ALA A 142 -2.50 -1.04 -25.27
C ALA A 142 -3.58 -0.19 -24.59
N LEU A 143 -3.24 0.49 -23.49
CA LEU A 143 -4.22 1.15 -22.61
C LEU A 143 -4.05 2.68 -22.53
N GLY A 144 -3.09 3.25 -23.26
CA GLY A 144 -2.70 4.66 -23.18
C GLY A 144 -1.80 5.00 -22.00
N VAL A 145 -2.04 4.38 -20.83
CA VAL A 145 -1.21 4.52 -19.62
C VAL A 145 -0.99 3.14 -19.02
N ALA A 146 0.24 2.85 -18.58
CA ALA A 146 0.57 1.60 -17.91
C ALA A 146 -0.16 1.50 -16.55
N PRO A 147 -0.99 0.47 -16.32
CA PRO A 147 -1.61 0.26 -15.02
C PRO A 147 -0.55 -0.02 -13.95
N PRO A 148 -0.69 0.54 -12.74
CA PRO A 148 0.23 0.23 -11.66
C PRO A 148 0.10 -1.23 -11.21
N ASP A 149 1.21 -1.81 -10.76
CA ASP A 149 1.19 -3.08 -10.05
C ASP A 149 0.42 -2.97 -8.72
N LEU A 150 -0.40 -3.98 -8.42
CA LEU A 150 -1.29 -3.98 -7.27
C LEU A 150 -0.72 -4.66 -6.02
N SER A 151 0.51 -5.20 -6.07
CA SER A 151 1.10 -5.96 -4.96
C SER A 151 1.16 -5.20 -3.65
N VAL A 152 1.29 -3.87 -3.71
CA VAL A 152 1.40 -3.01 -2.53
C VAL A 152 0.42 -1.82 -2.57
N MET A 153 -0.62 -1.89 -3.40
CA MET A 153 -1.48 -0.72 -3.68
C MET A 153 -2.10 -0.14 -2.40
N ALA A 154 -2.62 -1.00 -1.52
CA ALA A 154 -3.22 -0.59 -0.26
C ALA A 154 -2.24 0.06 0.73
N LYS A 155 -0.92 -0.04 0.50
CA LYS A 155 0.10 0.65 1.32
C LYS A 155 0.79 1.79 0.57
N ALA A 156 0.67 1.82 -0.75
CA ALA A 156 1.26 2.83 -1.62
C ALA A 156 0.36 4.06 -1.81
N ARG A 157 -0.86 4.05 -1.25
CA ARG A 157 -1.82 5.15 -1.28
C ARG A 157 -2.27 5.47 0.13
N GLU A 158 -2.39 6.76 0.41
CA GLU A 158 -3.03 7.25 1.63
C GLU A 158 -4.48 6.76 1.68
N GLY A 159 -4.99 6.48 2.89
CA GLY A 159 -6.29 5.81 3.09
C GLY A 159 -6.30 4.30 2.82
N GLY A 160 -5.29 3.76 2.11
CA GLY A 160 -5.13 2.33 1.90
C GLY A 160 -6.36 1.63 1.31
N PRO A 161 -6.95 0.62 1.97
CA PRO A 161 -8.14 -0.06 1.45
C PRO A 161 -9.36 0.86 1.34
N ASP A 162 -9.49 1.89 2.18
CA ASP A 162 -10.58 2.88 2.08
C ASP A 162 -10.49 3.65 0.76
N TYR A 163 -9.27 4.07 0.39
CA TYR A 163 -9.02 4.73 -0.89
C TYR A 163 -9.34 3.81 -2.08
N ILE A 164 -8.97 2.52 -2.01
CA ILE A 164 -9.26 1.57 -3.09
C ILE A 164 -10.77 1.41 -3.25
N HIS A 165 -11.51 1.21 -2.16
CA HIS A 165 -12.97 1.11 -2.20
C HIS A 165 -13.61 2.38 -2.78
N ALA A 166 -13.28 3.54 -2.23
CA ALA A 166 -13.83 4.81 -2.67
C ALA A 166 -13.50 5.13 -4.15
N LEU A 167 -12.29 4.78 -4.60
CA LEU A 167 -11.91 4.92 -6.00
C LEU A 167 -12.79 4.02 -6.91
N LEU A 168 -13.03 2.77 -6.52
CA LEU A 168 -13.81 1.82 -7.32
C LEU A 168 -15.30 2.20 -7.38
N THR A 169 -15.86 2.73 -6.29
CA THR A 169 -17.29 3.12 -6.22
C THR A 169 -17.56 4.56 -6.65
N GLY A 170 -16.54 5.42 -6.71
CA GLY A 170 -16.67 6.87 -6.88
C GLY A 170 -16.76 7.39 -8.32
N TYR A 171 -16.81 6.53 -9.34
CA TYR A 171 -16.93 6.99 -10.73
C TYR A 171 -18.26 7.71 -10.96
N GLN A 172 -18.20 8.93 -11.49
CA GLN A 172 -19.37 9.77 -11.76
C GLN A 172 -19.12 10.74 -12.92
N ASP A 173 -20.16 11.42 -13.39
CA ASP A 173 -20.01 12.47 -14.40
C ASP A 173 -19.17 13.65 -13.88
N PRO A 174 -18.36 14.29 -14.74
CA PRO A 174 -17.57 15.45 -14.35
C PRO A 174 -18.50 16.62 -13.94
N PRO A 175 -18.10 17.43 -12.94
CA PRO A 175 -18.85 18.62 -12.56
C PRO A 175 -18.99 19.59 -13.74
N ALA A 176 -20.08 20.35 -13.76
CA ALA A 176 -20.37 21.29 -14.84
C ALA A 176 -19.18 22.22 -15.15
N GLY A 177 -18.80 22.31 -16.42
CA GLY A 177 -17.69 23.15 -16.89
C GLY A 177 -16.30 22.51 -16.80
N ARG A 178 -16.19 21.26 -16.31
CA ARG A 178 -14.92 20.52 -16.33
C ARG A 178 -14.75 19.77 -17.64
N GLU A 179 -13.81 20.21 -18.45
CA GLU A 179 -13.39 19.48 -19.65
C GLU A 179 -12.47 18.31 -19.28
N MET A 180 -12.73 17.14 -19.86
CA MET A 180 -11.96 15.92 -19.65
C MET A 180 -11.14 15.61 -20.90
N ALA A 181 -9.89 15.18 -20.72
CA ALA A 181 -9.07 14.73 -21.84
C ALA A 181 -9.71 13.48 -22.49
N PRO A 182 -9.58 13.29 -23.82
CA PRO A 182 -10.10 12.08 -24.47
C PRO A 182 -9.56 10.81 -23.81
N GLY A 183 -10.45 9.87 -23.49
CA GLY A 183 -10.11 8.62 -22.81
C GLY A 183 -9.89 8.74 -21.29
N SER A 184 -10.05 9.93 -20.70
CA SER A 184 -10.06 10.09 -19.23
C SER A 184 -11.48 10.00 -18.67
N HIS A 185 -11.56 9.53 -17.44
CA HIS A 185 -12.79 9.36 -16.67
C HIS A 185 -12.73 10.21 -15.42
N TYR A 186 -13.87 10.73 -14.97
CA TYR A 186 -13.93 11.54 -13.77
C TYR A 186 -14.11 10.66 -12.53
N ASN A 187 -13.27 10.90 -11.53
CA ASN A 187 -13.36 10.26 -10.22
C ASN A 187 -12.87 11.25 -9.15
N PRO A 188 -13.72 11.68 -8.21
CA PRO A 188 -13.39 12.71 -7.23
C PRO A 188 -12.33 12.26 -6.21
N TYR A 189 -12.14 10.95 -6.00
CA TYR A 189 -11.11 10.41 -5.10
C TYR A 189 -9.74 10.30 -5.78
N PHE A 190 -9.69 10.29 -7.12
CA PHE A 190 -8.42 10.29 -7.83
C PHE A 190 -7.76 11.69 -7.77
N PRO A 191 -6.47 11.81 -7.46
CA PRO A 191 -5.76 13.09 -7.45
C PRO A 191 -5.93 13.85 -8.77
N GLY A 192 -6.48 15.06 -8.69
CA GLY A 192 -6.75 15.87 -9.88
C GLY A 192 -7.95 15.40 -10.70
N GLY A 193 -8.78 14.49 -10.19
CA GLY A 193 -10.12 14.15 -10.69
C GLY A 193 -10.20 13.40 -12.02
N ALA A 194 -9.12 13.29 -12.78
CA ALA A 194 -9.09 12.66 -14.10
C ALA A 194 -8.20 11.41 -14.08
N ILE A 195 -8.82 10.25 -14.26
CA ILE A 195 -8.14 8.94 -14.26
C ILE A 195 -8.24 8.29 -15.64
N ALA A 196 -7.19 7.60 -16.08
CA ALA A 196 -7.19 6.88 -17.37
C ALA A 196 -7.94 5.54 -17.32
N MET A 197 -8.17 5.00 -16.13
CA MET A 197 -8.89 3.75 -15.92
C MET A 197 -10.40 4.00 -16.02
N PRO A 198 -11.14 3.30 -16.90
CA PRO A 198 -12.60 3.32 -16.91
C PRO A 198 -13.16 2.65 -15.63
N PRO A 199 -14.46 2.82 -15.31
CA PRO A 199 -15.09 2.07 -14.22
C PRO A 199 -14.87 0.56 -14.42
N PRO A 200 -14.10 -0.13 -13.54
CA PRO A 200 -13.70 -1.51 -13.80
C PRO A 200 -14.70 -2.54 -13.26
N LEU A 201 -15.56 -2.12 -12.33
CA LEU A 201 -16.52 -2.96 -11.63
C LEU A 201 -17.95 -2.44 -11.83
N PHE A 202 -18.86 -3.39 -12.01
CA PHE A 202 -20.31 -3.19 -12.06
C PHE A 202 -20.99 -4.24 -11.18
N ALA A 203 -22.22 -3.98 -10.75
CA ALA A 203 -22.98 -4.99 -10.02
C ALA A 203 -23.19 -6.24 -10.88
N ASP A 204 -23.12 -7.41 -10.23
CA ASP A 204 -23.32 -8.74 -10.77
C ASP A 204 -22.29 -9.14 -11.86
N GLN A 205 -21.10 -8.53 -11.82
CA GLN A 205 -20.03 -8.82 -12.78
C GLN A 205 -19.29 -10.13 -12.44
N VAL A 206 -19.25 -10.49 -11.16
CA VAL A 206 -18.66 -11.73 -10.64
C VAL A 206 -19.73 -12.54 -9.92
N GLU A 207 -19.71 -13.88 -9.99
CA GLU A 207 -20.67 -14.73 -9.27
C GLU A 207 -20.03 -15.39 -8.06
N TYR A 208 -20.43 -15.04 -6.83
CA TYR A 208 -19.86 -15.67 -5.63
C TYR A 208 -20.46 -17.05 -5.33
N GLU A 209 -19.59 -18.01 -4.96
CA GLU A 209 -19.98 -19.39 -4.63
C GLU A 209 -20.74 -19.52 -3.30
N ASP A 210 -20.65 -18.51 -2.42
CA ASP A 210 -21.25 -18.50 -1.08
C ASP A 210 -22.63 -17.82 -1.03
N GLY A 211 -23.13 -17.34 -2.18
CA GLY A 211 -24.42 -16.65 -2.28
C GLY A 211 -24.43 -15.22 -1.74
N THR A 212 -23.26 -14.64 -1.44
CA THR A 212 -23.15 -13.21 -1.09
C THR A 212 -23.62 -12.34 -2.26
N PRO A 213 -24.41 -11.28 -2.03
CA PRO A 213 -24.83 -10.37 -3.09
C PRO A 213 -23.64 -9.70 -3.80
N THR A 214 -23.67 -9.65 -5.11
CA THR A 214 -22.60 -9.16 -5.97
C THR A 214 -22.82 -7.69 -6.34
N THR A 215 -23.04 -6.84 -5.33
CA THR A 215 -23.19 -5.39 -5.56
C THR A 215 -21.83 -4.74 -5.79
N LEU A 216 -21.80 -3.57 -6.47
CA LEU A 216 -20.57 -2.79 -6.65
C LEU A 216 -19.86 -2.50 -5.31
N ASP A 217 -20.64 -2.16 -4.27
CA ASP A 217 -20.11 -1.93 -2.92
C ASP A 217 -19.49 -3.20 -2.33
N GLN A 218 -20.17 -4.35 -2.43
CA GLN A 218 -19.64 -5.61 -1.91
C GLN A 218 -18.37 -6.06 -2.63
N GLU A 219 -18.37 -6.05 -3.97
CA GLU A 219 -17.22 -6.46 -4.77
C GLU A 219 -16.00 -5.55 -4.53
N SER A 220 -16.23 -4.23 -4.44
CA SER A 220 -15.17 -3.26 -4.17
C SER A 220 -14.59 -3.40 -2.75
N GLN A 221 -15.42 -3.70 -1.73
CA GLN A 221 -14.93 -3.97 -0.38
C GLN A 221 -14.13 -5.27 -0.32
N ASP A 222 -14.63 -6.33 -0.96
CA ASP A 222 -13.96 -7.63 -0.98
C ASP A 222 -12.58 -7.55 -1.66
N VAL A 223 -12.49 -6.89 -2.83
CA VAL A 223 -11.20 -6.72 -3.53
C VAL A 223 -10.27 -5.75 -2.80
N ALA A 224 -10.78 -4.70 -2.15
CA ALA A 224 -9.96 -3.79 -1.33
C ALA A 224 -9.34 -4.52 -0.13
N ALA A 225 -10.11 -5.35 0.57
CA ALA A 225 -9.61 -6.20 1.65
C ALA A 225 -8.58 -7.22 1.15
N PHE A 226 -8.82 -7.82 -0.02
CA PHE A 226 -7.85 -8.71 -0.65
C PHE A 226 -6.53 -7.99 -0.98
N LEU A 227 -6.59 -6.79 -1.58
CA LEU A 227 -5.39 -6.00 -1.88
C LEU A 227 -4.67 -5.50 -0.62
N MET A 228 -5.39 -5.26 0.48
CA MET A 228 -4.80 -5.01 1.79
C MET A 228 -4.01 -6.23 2.29
N TRP A 229 -4.58 -7.43 2.17
CA TRP A 229 -3.87 -8.66 2.49
C TRP A 229 -2.66 -8.90 1.58
N VAL A 230 -2.76 -8.67 0.28
CA VAL A 230 -1.62 -8.80 -0.65
C VAL A 230 -0.48 -7.86 -0.24
N ALA A 231 -0.80 -6.62 0.14
CA ALA A 231 0.17 -5.64 0.60
C ALA A 231 0.73 -5.92 2.01
N GLU A 232 -0.06 -6.55 2.89
CA GLU A 232 0.35 -6.90 4.25
C GLU A 232 -0.11 -8.30 4.70
N PRO A 233 0.50 -9.37 4.15
CA PRO A 233 0.11 -10.75 4.44
C PRO A 233 0.53 -11.21 5.84
N LYS A 234 1.27 -10.36 6.57
CA LYS A 234 1.77 -10.61 7.93
C LYS A 234 1.07 -9.78 9.00
N LEU A 235 -0.02 -9.08 8.66
CA LEU A 235 -0.76 -8.22 9.59
C LEU A 235 -1.14 -8.95 10.89
N GLU A 236 -1.74 -10.14 10.78
CA GLU A 236 -2.16 -10.91 11.97
C GLU A 236 -0.97 -11.35 12.83
N GLN A 237 0.11 -11.79 12.20
CA GLN A 237 1.34 -12.16 12.91
C GLN A 237 1.94 -10.92 13.60
N ARG A 238 1.89 -9.75 12.96
CA ARG A 238 2.35 -8.48 13.53
C ARG A 238 1.48 -8.08 14.72
N HIS A 239 0.17 -8.26 14.66
CA HIS A 239 -0.75 -7.99 15.78
C HIS A 239 -0.46 -8.90 16.97
N GLU A 240 -0.34 -10.22 16.73
CA GLU A 240 -0.02 -11.21 17.77
C GLU A 240 1.32 -10.92 18.44
N MET A 241 2.39 -10.73 17.66
CA MET A 241 3.72 -10.41 18.20
C MET A 241 3.74 -9.04 18.89
N GLY A 242 3.04 -8.05 18.31
CA GLY A 242 2.94 -6.70 18.88
C GLY A 242 2.35 -6.73 20.29
N PHE A 243 1.26 -7.48 20.50
CA PHE A 243 0.67 -7.64 21.82
C PHE A 243 1.63 -8.28 22.83
N GLN A 244 2.31 -9.36 22.44
CA GLN A 244 3.29 -10.03 23.30
C GLN A 244 4.45 -9.09 23.68
N VAL A 245 4.95 -8.31 22.72
CA VAL A 245 6.00 -7.30 22.95
C VAL A 245 5.51 -6.22 23.90
N MET A 246 4.27 -5.73 23.75
CA MET A 246 3.72 -4.70 24.66
C MET A 246 3.62 -5.20 26.10
N LEU A 247 3.18 -6.44 26.33
CA LEU A 247 3.17 -7.05 27.66
C LEU A 247 4.58 -7.14 28.25
N TYR A 248 5.56 -7.57 27.46
CA TYR A 248 6.95 -7.63 27.87
C TYR A 248 7.50 -6.24 28.25
N LEU A 249 7.24 -5.22 27.43
CA LEU A 249 7.71 -3.86 27.67
C LEU A 249 7.07 -3.25 28.93
N ILE A 250 5.79 -3.51 29.20
CA ILE A 250 5.13 -3.06 30.43
C ILE A 250 5.78 -3.70 31.67
N ALA A 251 6.03 -5.01 31.62
CA ALA A 251 6.69 -5.71 32.71
C ALA A 251 8.13 -5.20 32.93
N LEU A 252 8.90 -5.04 31.84
CA LEU A 252 10.25 -4.50 31.89
C LEU A 252 10.28 -3.07 32.42
N ALA A 253 9.37 -2.20 31.95
CA ALA A 253 9.24 -0.84 32.44
C ALA A 253 8.92 -0.81 33.94
N GLY A 254 8.05 -1.69 34.42
CA GLY A 254 7.78 -1.84 35.85
C GLY A 254 9.02 -2.23 36.65
N ILE A 255 9.78 -3.24 36.19
CA ILE A 255 11.02 -3.68 36.85
C ILE A 255 12.04 -2.53 36.88
N LEU A 256 12.27 -1.86 35.75
CA LEU A 256 13.19 -0.74 35.66
C LEU A 256 12.76 0.44 36.54
N TYR A 257 11.47 0.76 36.58
CA TYR A 257 10.93 1.79 37.46
C TYR A 257 11.24 1.51 38.93
N PHE A 258 10.96 0.29 39.41
CA PHE A 258 11.26 -0.08 40.79
C PHE A 258 12.76 -0.14 41.08
N ALA A 259 13.58 -0.63 40.13
CA ALA A 259 15.03 -0.61 40.25
C ALA A 259 15.58 0.82 40.37
N THR A 260 15.11 1.74 39.52
CA THR A 260 15.46 3.17 39.60
C THR A 260 15.02 3.77 40.93
N ARG A 261 13.77 3.54 41.38
CA ARG A 261 13.29 4.00 42.68
C ARG A 261 14.16 3.50 43.84
N LYS A 262 14.67 2.27 43.75
CA LYS A 262 15.53 1.68 44.78
C LYS A 262 16.95 2.23 44.77
N VAL A 263 17.56 2.44 43.60
CA VAL A 263 18.92 2.98 43.49
C VAL A 263 18.99 4.44 43.93
N TRP A 264 17.94 5.21 43.63
CA TRP A 264 17.91 6.66 43.90
C TRP A 264 17.21 7.02 45.21
N SER A 265 16.87 6.05 46.06
CA SER A 265 16.14 6.28 47.33
C SER A 265 16.89 7.15 48.34
N ASP A 266 18.21 7.28 48.17
CA ASP A 266 19.06 8.02 49.10
C ASP A 266 19.28 9.48 48.64
N VAL A 267 18.82 9.82 47.43
CA VAL A 267 18.98 11.15 46.81
C VAL A 267 17.63 11.89 46.70
N HIS A 268 16.51 11.16 46.56
CA HIS A 268 15.14 11.66 46.47
C HIS A 268 14.19 10.81 47.31
#